data_AF-A0AA88D4C5-F1
#
_entry.id   AF-A0AA88D4C5-F1
#
_cell.length_a   1.000
_cell.length_b   1.000
_cell.length_c   1.000
_cell.angle_alpha   90.00
_cell.angle_beta   90.00
_cell.angle_gamma   90.00
#
_symmetry.space_group_name_H-M   'P 1'
#
loop_
_entity.id
_entity.type
_entity.pdbx_description
1 polymer ?
#
loop_
_entity_poly.entity_id
_entity_poly.type
_entity_poly.pdbx_seq_one_letter_code
_entity_poly.pdbx_strand_id
1 'polypeptide(L)'
;MGCGNMFFSVLITFSVALITYNIIISANAPLKQGFPGPSTGSLISVDPIIKMPVDRSKSAKPTSKRLFHTAVTASDSVYNTWQCRIMYYWFKKFNYILMAEPDHIIVKPIPNLSRDGLGAAFPFFYIEPKKYEKVLRKYFPEHKGPVTKIDPIGNSPVIVGRESLKKIAPTWMNISLAMKKDPETDKAFGWVLEMYAYAVSSALHDVGNILYKDFMIQPPWDLKVGNKFIIHYTYGCDYNMKGELTYGKIGEWRFDKRSFDSILPPRNLPLPPPGVPESVVCLILPSVPYDVVS
;
A
#
# COMPACT_ATOMS: atom_id res chain seq x y z
N MET A 1 -25.62 -33.76 -38.35
CA MET A 1 -25.80 -33.36 -36.93
C MET A 1 -24.87 -34.22 -36.09
N GLY A 2 -23.85 -33.66 -35.42
CA GLY A 2 -22.95 -34.49 -34.58
C GLY A 2 -21.63 -33.87 -34.10
N CYS A 3 -21.16 -32.74 -34.64
CA CYS A 3 -19.82 -32.22 -34.29
C CYS A 3 -19.83 -31.14 -33.18
N GLY A 4 -20.95 -30.44 -32.95
CA GLY A 4 -21.05 -29.36 -31.95
C GLY A 4 -21.07 -29.85 -30.50
N ASN A 5 -21.76 -30.96 -30.22
CA ASN A 5 -21.83 -31.52 -28.87
C ASN A 5 -20.50 -32.11 -28.41
N MET A 6 -19.71 -32.70 -29.31
CA MET A 6 -18.40 -33.26 -28.97
C MET A 6 -17.40 -32.18 -28.59
N PHE A 7 -17.38 -31.05 -29.31
CA PHE A 7 -16.47 -29.94 -29.02
C PHE A 7 -16.78 -29.29 -27.67
N PHE A 8 -18.05 -29.00 -27.38
CA PHE A 8 -18.45 -28.44 -26.08
C PHE A 8 -18.20 -29.42 -24.93
N SER A 9 -18.44 -30.73 -25.15
CA SER A 9 -18.17 -31.74 -24.13
C SER A 9 -16.67 -31.85 -23.83
N VAL A 10 -15.80 -31.79 -24.86
CA VAL A 10 -14.34 -31.79 -24.67
C VAL A 10 -13.88 -30.53 -23.94
N LEU A 11 -14.44 -29.36 -24.27
CA LEU A 11 -14.06 -28.08 -23.65
C LEU A 11 -14.50 -28.00 -22.18
N ILE A 12 -15.69 -28.49 -21.85
CA ILE A 12 -16.18 -28.61 -20.47
C ILE A 12 -15.35 -29.64 -19.70
N THR A 13 -15.04 -30.79 -20.30
CA THR A 13 -14.21 -31.82 -19.64
C THR A 13 -12.79 -31.32 -19.37
N PHE A 14 -12.18 -30.57 -20.30
CA PHE A 14 -10.86 -29.95 -20.09
C PHE A 14 -10.90 -28.86 -19.00
N SER A 15 -11.96 -28.05 -18.97
CA SER A 15 -12.13 -26.98 -17.98
C SER A 15 -12.34 -27.54 -16.57
N VAL A 16 -13.17 -28.58 -16.44
CA VAL A 16 -13.38 -29.28 -15.16
C VAL A 16 -12.10 -30.01 -14.74
N ALA A 17 -11.36 -30.61 -15.66
CA ALA A 17 -10.08 -31.25 -15.35
C ALA A 17 -9.01 -30.25 -14.89
N LEU A 18 -8.93 -29.06 -15.50
CA LEU A 18 -8.01 -27.98 -15.08
C LEU A 18 -8.36 -27.40 -13.70
N ILE A 19 -9.65 -27.19 -13.43
CA ILE A 19 -10.12 -26.73 -12.12
C ILE A 19 -9.82 -27.80 -11.05
N THR A 20 -10.12 -29.07 -11.35
CA THR A 20 -9.86 -30.18 -10.43
C THR A 20 -8.36 -30.40 -10.20
N TYR A 21 -7.52 -30.25 -11.24
CA TYR A 21 -6.06 -30.35 -11.13
C TYR A 21 -5.47 -29.25 -10.25
N ASN A 22 -5.91 -28.00 -10.42
CA ASN A 22 -5.45 -26.88 -9.59
C ASN A 22 -5.92 -27.00 -8.13
N ILE A 23 -7.13 -27.53 -7.89
CA ILE A 23 -7.64 -27.78 -6.53
C ILE A 23 -6.90 -28.95 -5.86
N ILE A 24 -6.64 -30.04 -6.58
CA ILE A 24 -5.90 -31.19 -6.05
C ILE A 24 -4.44 -30.83 -5.77
N ILE A 25 -3.78 -30.01 -6.60
CA ILE A 25 -2.43 -29.53 -6.33
C ILE A 25 -2.39 -28.57 -5.15
N SER A 26 -3.35 -27.66 -5.01
CA SER A 26 -3.39 -26.74 -3.87
C SER A 26 -3.77 -27.43 -2.55
N ALA A 27 -4.61 -28.48 -2.60
CA ALA A 27 -5.00 -29.25 -1.43
C ALA A 27 -3.99 -30.33 -1.01
N ASN A 28 -3.25 -30.92 -1.97
CA ASN A 28 -2.22 -31.94 -1.70
C ASN A 28 -0.79 -31.39 -1.73
N ALA A 29 -0.57 -30.10 -1.97
CA ALA A 29 0.71 -29.46 -1.71
C ALA A 29 0.99 -29.59 -0.20
N PRO A 30 1.95 -30.43 0.22
CA PRO A 30 2.22 -30.57 1.63
C PRO A 30 2.79 -29.23 2.09
N LEU A 31 2.13 -28.57 3.03
CA LEU A 31 2.72 -27.51 3.86
C LEU A 31 3.86 -28.14 4.67
N LYS A 32 4.99 -28.42 4.03
CA LYS A 32 6.24 -28.72 4.74
C LYS A 32 6.66 -27.43 5.42
N GLN A 33 6.28 -27.27 6.68
CA GLN A 33 6.82 -26.29 7.63
C GLN A 33 8.28 -26.59 8.00
N GLY A 34 9.10 -26.97 7.02
CA GLY A 34 10.53 -27.24 7.19
C GLY A 34 11.31 -26.56 6.08
N PHE A 35 12.22 -25.66 6.46
CA PHE A 35 13.17 -25.06 5.52
C PHE A 35 14.08 -26.16 4.94
N PRO A 36 14.26 -26.25 3.61
CA PRO A 36 15.25 -27.15 3.06
C PRO A 36 16.66 -26.64 3.43
N GLY A 37 17.44 -27.50 4.10
CA GLY A 37 18.88 -27.32 4.28
C GLY A 37 19.62 -27.44 2.94
N PRO A 38 20.91 -27.08 2.89
CA PRO A 38 21.64 -27.00 1.63
C PRO A 38 21.90 -28.40 1.07
N SER A 39 21.17 -28.77 0.01
CA SER A 39 21.51 -29.91 -0.83
C SER A 39 22.44 -29.47 -1.93
N THR A 40 23.64 -30.04 -1.94
CA THR A 40 24.65 -29.94 -3.00
C THR A 40 24.14 -30.51 -4.32
N GLY A 41 24.25 -29.71 -5.39
CA GLY A 41 24.34 -30.16 -6.78
C GLY A 41 23.05 -30.19 -7.59
N SER A 42 22.85 -29.21 -8.49
CA SER A 42 22.89 -29.42 -9.94
C SER A 42 22.77 -28.09 -10.69
N LEU A 43 23.41 -28.05 -11.85
CA LEU A 43 23.61 -26.90 -12.73
C LEU A 43 22.30 -26.33 -13.27
N ILE A 44 22.09 -25.02 -13.12
CA ILE A 44 21.14 -24.28 -13.95
C ILE A 44 21.85 -23.05 -14.53
N SER A 45 21.78 -22.98 -15.85
CA SER A 45 22.39 -22.06 -16.80
C SER A 45 22.29 -20.58 -16.39
N VAL A 46 23.42 -19.88 -16.43
CA VAL A 46 23.51 -18.43 -16.28
C VAL A 46 23.28 -17.80 -17.65
N ASP A 47 22.23 -17.01 -17.78
CA ASP A 47 21.96 -16.20 -18.99
C ASP A 47 22.83 -14.91 -18.95
N PRO A 48 23.65 -14.60 -19.97
CA PRO A 48 24.72 -13.61 -19.86
C PRO A 48 24.30 -12.25 -20.43
N ILE A 49 23.35 -11.54 -19.80
CA ILE A 49 23.10 -10.13 -20.13
C ILE A 49 22.86 -9.35 -18.84
N ILE A 50 23.97 -8.87 -18.25
CA ILE A 50 24.17 -7.58 -17.55
C ILE A 50 25.61 -7.66 -17.02
N LYS A 51 26.57 -7.07 -17.75
CA LYS A 51 27.90 -6.75 -17.20
C LYS A 51 27.78 -5.40 -16.50
N MET A 52 28.02 -5.39 -15.19
CA MET A 52 28.20 -4.18 -14.39
C MET A 52 29.42 -3.39 -14.90
N PRO A 53 29.33 -2.06 -15.13
CA PRO A 53 30.52 -1.26 -15.37
C PRO A 53 31.32 -1.15 -14.07
N VAL A 54 32.59 -1.56 -14.13
CA VAL A 54 33.56 -1.33 -13.07
C VAL A 54 34.36 -0.11 -13.47
N ASP A 55 33.85 1.09 -13.14
CA ASP A 55 34.68 2.30 -13.14
C ASP A 55 34.57 3.00 -11.79
N ARG A 56 35.71 3.00 -11.11
CA ARG A 56 35.98 3.74 -9.88
C ARG A 56 36.20 5.20 -10.23
N SER A 57 35.37 6.09 -9.72
CA SER A 57 35.77 7.48 -9.49
C SER A 57 35.84 7.77 -7.99
N LYS A 58 37.01 8.28 -7.58
CA LYS A 58 37.31 8.76 -6.24
C LYS A 58 36.71 10.17 -6.04
N SER A 59 36.45 10.49 -4.78
CA SER A 59 36.19 11.82 -4.19
C SER A 59 34.74 12.31 -4.11
N ALA A 60 34.14 12.08 -2.93
CA ALA A 60 33.46 13.06 -2.08
C ALA A 60 32.88 12.30 -0.88
N LYS A 61 33.09 12.80 0.36
CA LYS A 61 32.45 12.20 1.56
C LYS A 61 30.92 12.25 1.39
N PRO A 62 30.19 11.12 1.37
CA PRO A 62 28.75 11.17 1.43
C PRO A 62 28.34 11.28 2.90
N THR A 63 27.64 12.36 3.26
CA THR A 63 26.70 12.29 4.39
C THR A 63 25.76 11.13 4.08
N SER A 64 25.63 10.15 4.98
CA SER A 64 24.85 8.95 4.69
C SER A 64 23.37 9.34 4.51
N LYS A 65 22.95 9.63 3.29
CA LYS A 65 21.52 9.69 2.94
C LYS A 65 20.96 8.31 3.24
N ARG A 66 20.16 8.22 4.30
CA ARG A 66 19.41 7.01 4.63
C ARG A 66 18.32 6.86 3.57
N LEU A 67 18.55 5.96 2.61
CA LEU A 67 17.62 5.63 1.54
C LEU A 67 16.56 4.65 2.06
N PHE A 68 15.33 4.76 1.55
CA PHE A 68 14.26 3.77 1.75
C PHE A 68 13.91 3.09 0.43
N HIS A 69 13.50 1.81 0.48
CA HIS A 69 13.01 1.07 -0.69
C HIS A 69 11.83 0.14 -0.38
N THR A 70 10.85 0.26 -1.30
CA THR A 70 9.83 -0.63 -1.87
C THR A 70 9.08 -1.65 -1.01
N ALA A 71 7.75 -1.53 -1.03
CA ALA A 71 6.82 -2.62 -0.74
C ALA A 71 5.81 -2.84 -1.89
N VAL A 72 5.48 -4.11 -2.19
CA VAL A 72 4.56 -4.57 -3.24
C VAL A 72 3.39 -5.35 -2.62
N THR A 73 2.22 -5.19 -3.23
CA THR A 73 1.01 -5.99 -3.02
C THR A 73 1.22 -7.44 -3.47
N ALA A 74 1.01 -8.41 -2.57
CA ALA A 74 1.25 -9.82 -2.84
C ALA A 74 0.10 -10.47 -3.63
N SER A 75 0.42 -11.08 -4.78
CA SER A 75 -0.35 -12.19 -5.36
C SER A 75 0.47 -13.49 -5.26
N ASP A 76 -0.17 -14.64 -5.41
CA ASP A 76 0.44 -15.98 -5.37
C ASP A 76 1.28 -16.34 -6.62
N SER A 77 1.52 -15.40 -7.52
CA SER A 77 2.35 -15.64 -8.69
C SER A 77 3.82 -15.89 -8.34
N VAL A 78 4.52 -16.69 -9.16
CA VAL A 78 5.96 -16.96 -9.01
C VAL A 78 6.80 -15.67 -9.03
N TYR A 79 6.38 -14.71 -9.85
CA TYR A 79 7.03 -13.40 -9.94
C TYR A 79 6.91 -12.60 -8.64
N ASN A 80 5.70 -12.54 -8.06
CA ASN A 80 5.46 -11.88 -6.78
C ASN A 80 6.20 -12.58 -5.64
N THR A 81 6.34 -13.91 -5.69
CA THR A 81 7.15 -14.67 -4.72
C THR A 81 8.62 -14.23 -4.73
N TRP A 82 9.21 -14.02 -5.91
CA TRP A 82 10.58 -13.52 -6.03
C TRP A 82 10.72 -12.08 -5.51
N GLN A 83 9.77 -11.19 -5.85
CA GLN A 83 9.75 -9.82 -5.33
C GLN A 83 9.62 -9.78 -3.80
N CYS A 84 8.73 -10.59 -3.23
CA CYS A 84 8.58 -10.74 -1.78
C CYS A 84 9.88 -11.22 -1.10
N ARG A 85 10.65 -12.12 -1.73
CA ARG A 85 11.95 -12.56 -1.20
C ARG A 85 12.98 -11.43 -1.17
N ILE A 86 13.03 -10.61 -2.23
CA ILE A 86 13.90 -9.43 -2.28
C ILE A 86 13.51 -8.43 -1.19
N MET A 87 12.22 -8.14 -1.06
CA MET A 87 11.71 -7.26 0.00
C MET A 87 12.04 -7.80 1.39
N TYR A 88 11.84 -9.10 1.62
CA TYR A 88 12.18 -9.74 2.89
C TYR A 88 13.68 -9.68 3.19
N TYR A 89 14.54 -9.81 2.17
CA TYR A 89 15.97 -9.58 2.33
C TYR A 89 16.25 -8.16 2.82
N TRP A 90 15.67 -7.14 2.21
CA TRP A 90 15.85 -5.75 2.62
C TRP A 90 15.24 -5.45 4.00
N PHE A 91 14.08 -6.02 4.31
CA PHE A 91 13.49 -6.00 5.65
C PHE A 91 14.47 -6.54 6.71
N LYS A 92 15.22 -7.62 6.40
CA LYS A 92 16.25 -8.12 7.31
C LYS A 92 17.50 -7.22 7.41
N LYS A 93 17.75 -6.36 6.42
CA LYS A 93 18.93 -5.47 6.39
C LYS A 93 18.68 -4.10 7.01
N PHE A 94 17.47 -3.56 6.93
CA PHE A 94 17.16 -2.24 7.43
C PHE A 94 16.41 -2.25 8.75
N ASN A 95 16.64 -1.21 9.55
CA ASN A 95 16.02 -1.05 10.87
C ASN A 95 14.69 -0.29 10.81
N TYR A 96 14.39 0.38 9.71
CA TYR A 96 13.19 1.18 9.52
C TYR A 96 12.54 0.83 8.20
N ILE A 97 11.20 0.86 8.19
CA ILE A 97 10.37 0.44 7.08
C ILE A 97 9.37 1.55 6.82
N LEU A 98 9.29 1.98 5.56
CA LEU A 98 8.19 2.81 5.07
C LEU A 98 7.07 1.87 4.60
N MET A 99 5.93 1.93 5.27
CA MET A 99 4.69 1.36 4.78
C MET A 99 3.96 2.44 3.98
N ALA A 100 3.64 2.13 2.72
CA ALA A 100 2.99 3.02 1.76
C ALA A 100 1.94 2.22 0.97
N GLU A 101 0.96 2.91 0.39
CA GLU A 101 -0.09 2.33 -0.44
C GLU A 101 0.23 2.47 -1.94
N PRO A 102 -0.34 1.62 -2.81
CA PRO A 102 -0.09 1.68 -4.25
C PRO A 102 -0.50 2.99 -4.93
N ASP A 103 -1.37 3.77 -4.29
CA ASP A 103 -1.86 5.07 -4.73
C ASP A 103 -1.10 6.25 -4.08
N HIS A 104 0.03 5.97 -3.41
CA HIS A 104 0.99 6.99 -2.99
C HIS A 104 1.97 7.34 -4.10
N ILE A 105 1.90 8.57 -4.59
CA ILE A 105 2.88 9.12 -5.52
C ILE A 105 3.96 9.85 -4.71
N ILE A 106 5.16 9.28 -4.70
CA ILE A 106 6.33 9.87 -4.04
C ILE A 106 6.91 10.96 -4.95
N VAL A 107 6.70 12.22 -4.59
CA VAL A 107 7.13 13.39 -5.38
C VAL A 107 8.47 13.96 -4.91
N LYS A 108 8.94 13.56 -3.72
CA LYS A 108 10.22 13.99 -3.15
C LYS A 108 10.90 12.86 -2.39
N PRO A 109 12.24 12.86 -2.29
CA PRO A 109 12.96 11.93 -1.42
C PRO A 109 12.47 12.07 0.02
N ILE A 110 12.03 10.96 0.61
CA ILE A 110 11.52 10.93 1.98
C ILE A 110 12.69 10.65 2.93
N PRO A 111 13.07 11.59 3.81
CA PRO A 111 14.07 11.32 4.84
C PRO A 111 13.49 10.38 5.91
N ASN A 112 14.34 9.80 6.75
CA ASN A 112 13.81 9.05 7.89
C ASN A 112 13.21 10.02 8.91
N LEU A 113 11.88 10.10 8.92
CA LEU A 113 11.11 10.95 9.82
C LEU A 113 10.96 10.36 11.23
N SER A 114 11.26 9.05 11.40
CA SER A 114 11.29 8.40 12.70
C SER A 114 12.55 8.83 13.49
N ARG A 115 12.36 9.15 14.77
CA ARG A 115 13.41 9.54 15.72
C ARG A 115 13.03 9.13 17.13
N ASP A 116 14.03 9.03 18.01
CA ASP A 116 13.86 8.81 19.46
C ASP A 116 13.03 7.55 19.81
N GLY A 117 13.11 6.51 18.97
CA GLY A 117 12.36 5.26 19.14
C GLY A 117 10.89 5.32 18.69
N LEU A 118 10.40 6.50 18.30
CA LEU A 118 9.03 6.70 17.81
C LEU A 118 8.95 6.49 16.30
N GLY A 119 7.84 5.93 15.83
CA GLY A 119 7.49 5.94 14.40
C GLY A 119 7.21 7.35 13.89
N ALA A 120 7.00 7.51 12.58
CA ALA A 120 6.46 8.74 12.00
C ALA A 120 5.27 8.39 11.13
N ALA A 121 4.13 9.00 11.41
CA ALA A 121 2.85 8.63 10.79
C ALA A 121 2.05 9.88 10.41
N PHE A 122 1.25 9.76 9.36
CA PHE A 122 0.32 10.83 9.01
C PHE A 122 -0.94 10.77 9.90
N PRO A 123 -1.35 11.89 10.52
CA PRO A 123 -2.59 11.94 11.30
C PRO A 123 -3.81 12.08 10.38
N PHE A 124 -4.70 11.11 10.41
CA PHE A 124 -5.94 11.10 9.66
C PHE A 124 -7.08 11.72 10.46
N PHE A 125 -7.72 12.75 9.89
CA PHE A 125 -8.80 13.47 10.57
C PHE A 125 -10.05 12.62 10.88
N TYR A 126 -10.25 11.53 10.13
CA TYR A 126 -11.38 10.61 10.31
C TYR A 126 -11.07 9.42 11.23
N ILE A 127 -9.84 9.31 11.73
CA ILE A 127 -9.48 8.36 12.80
C ILE A 127 -9.64 9.11 14.12
N GLU A 128 -10.77 8.88 14.79
CA GLU A 128 -11.22 9.64 15.95
C GLU A 128 -11.43 8.73 17.18
N PRO A 129 -10.37 8.26 17.87
CA PRO A 129 -10.51 7.30 18.97
C PRO A 129 -11.47 7.72 20.08
N LYS A 130 -11.55 9.03 20.39
CA LYS A 130 -12.50 9.55 21.39
C LYS A 130 -13.96 9.33 20.99
N LYS A 131 -14.30 9.54 19.72
CA LYS A 131 -15.67 9.40 19.20
C LYS A 131 -16.14 7.94 19.24
N TYR A 132 -15.21 7.00 19.05
CA TYR A 132 -15.49 5.57 19.03
C TYR A 132 -15.06 4.85 20.29
N GLU A 133 -14.94 5.55 21.43
CA GLU A 133 -14.42 4.97 22.68
C GLU A 133 -15.15 3.68 23.07
N LYS A 134 -16.49 3.68 23.06
CA LYS A 134 -17.31 2.51 23.41
C LYS A 134 -16.97 1.28 22.56
N VAL A 135 -16.74 1.48 21.26
CA VAL A 135 -16.37 0.40 20.32
C VAL A 135 -14.92 -0.04 20.58
N LEU A 136 -14.01 0.92 20.77
CA LEU A 136 -12.59 0.65 20.98
C LEU A 136 -12.29 -0.05 22.30
N ARG A 137 -13.11 0.11 23.34
CA ARG A 137 -12.92 -0.61 24.62
C ARG A 137 -12.96 -2.13 24.51
N LYS A 138 -13.58 -2.67 23.46
CA LYS A 138 -13.52 -4.11 23.14
C LYS A 138 -12.10 -4.59 22.80
N TYR A 139 -11.26 -3.70 22.27
CA TYR A 139 -9.92 -4.01 21.75
C TYR A 139 -8.79 -3.29 22.52
N PHE A 140 -9.12 -2.22 23.25
CA PHE A 140 -8.23 -1.45 24.10
C PHE A 140 -8.85 -1.27 25.51
N PRO A 141 -8.69 -2.28 26.39
CA PRO A 141 -9.34 -2.29 27.70
C PRO A 141 -8.91 -1.12 28.60
N GLU A 142 -9.74 -0.73 29.56
CA GLU A 142 -9.50 0.43 30.44
C GLU A 142 -8.16 0.38 31.19
N HIS A 143 -7.71 -0.80 31.62
CA HIS A 143 -6.44 -0.98 32.32
C HIS A 143 -5.21 -0.65 31.44
N LYS A 144 -5.34 -0.57 30.11
CA LYS A 144 -4.28 -0.12 29.19
C LYS A 144 -4.16 1.41 29.14
N GLY A 145 -5.14 2.13 29.68
CA GLY A 145 -5.17 3.58 29.78
C GLY A 145 -6.30 4.22 28.97
N PRO A 146 -6.27 5.55 28.81
CA PRO A 146 -7.29 6.27 28.05
C PRO A 146 -7.17 5.98 26.54
N VAL A 147 -8.29 6.03 25.81
CA VAL A 147 -8.29 5.87 24.33
C VAL A 147 -7.49 6.95 23.60
N THR A 148 -7.13 8.05 24.28
CA THR A 148 -6.23 9.08 23.75
C THR A 148 -4.79 8.62 23.57
N LYS A 149 -4.42 7.42 24.07
CA LYS A 149 -3.16 6.77 23.74
C LYS A 149 -3.15 6.16 22.33
N ILE A 150 -4.31 5.99 21.72
CA ILE A 150 -4.43 5.53 20.34
C ILE A 150 -4.20 6.75 19.46
N ASP A 151 -3.10 6.76 18.73
CA ASP A 151 -2.80 7.81 17.75
C ASP A 151 -3.86 7.83 16.63
N PRO A 152 -4.26 8.99 16.09
CA PRO A 152 -5.22 9.10 15.00
C PRO A 152 -4.55 8.76 13.65
N ILE A 153 -4.03 7.55 13.51
CA ILE A 153 -3.21 7.10 12.38
C ILE A 153 -3.79 5.85 11.72
N GLY A 154 -3.30 5.52 10.53
CA GLY A 154 -3.41 4.19 9.94
C GLY A 154 -2.05 3.53 9.78
N ASN A 155 -2.01 2.41 9.08
CA ASN A 155 -0.77 1.70 8.74
C ASN A 155 0.04 2.36 7.61
N SER A 156 -0.53 3.34 6.90
CA SER A 156 0.11 4.00 5.76
C SER A 156 -0.35 5.47 5.66
N PRO A 157 0.54 6.43 5.31
CA PRO A 157 1.98 6.28 5.28
C PRO A 157 2.55 6.27 6.70
N VAL A 158 3.42 5.30 6.99
CA VAL A 158 4.11 5.19 8.27
C VAL A 158 5.57 4.78 8.07
N ILE A 159 6.49 5.45 8.75
CA ILE A 159 7.86 4.98 8.95
C ILE A 159 7.95 4.39 10.35
N VAL A 160 8.21 3.09 10.45
CA VAL A 160 8.26 2.36 11.73
C VAL A 160 9.54 1.55 11.86
N GLY A 161 10.04 1.42 13.09
CA GLY A 161 11.15 0.52 13.39
C GLY A 161 10.77 -0.93 13.14
N ARG A 162 11.68 -1.73 12.58
CA ARG A 162 11.44 -3.13 12.24
C ARG A 162 11.02 -3.96 13.44
N GLU A 163 11.68 -3.79 14.58
CA GLU A 163 11.35 -4.55 15.80
C GLU A 163 9.97 -4.14 16.35
N SER A 164 9.62 -2.85 16.27
CA SER A 164 8.27 -2.38 16.59
C SER A 164 7.23 -2.99 15.65
N LEU A 165 7.50 -3.06 14.34
CA LEU A 165 6.58 -3.69 13.38
C LEU A 165 6.39 -5.19 13.66
N LYS A 166 7.47 -5.93 13.95
CA LYS A 166 7.38 -7.33 14.36
C LYS A 166 6.54 -7.52 15.62
N LYS A 167 6.67 -6.61 16.58
CA LYS A 167 5.91 -6.63 17.84
C LYS A 167 4.42 -6.43 17.59
N ILE A 168 4.03 -5.48 16.74
CA ILE A 168 2.61 -5.14 16.51
C ILE A 168 1.93 -6.04 15.48
N ALA A 169 2.65 -6.59 14.50
CA ALA A 169 2.04 -7.29 13.36
C ALA A 169 1.11 -8.45 13.73
N PRO A 170 1.44 -9.35 14.69
CA PRO A 170 0.52 -10.41 15.10
C PRO A 170 -0.77 -9.88 15.75
N THR A 171 -0.64 -8.85 16.60
CA THR A 171 -1.79 -8.19 17.24
C THR A 171 -2.63 -7.43 16.23
N TRP A 172 -2.00 -6.75 15.28
CA TRP A 172 -2.67 -6.05 14.19
C TRP A 172 -3.54 -7.00 13.39
N MET A 173 -3.00 -8.12 12.93
CA MET A 173 -3.76 -9.15 12.22
C MET A 173 -4.96 -9.64 13.04
N ASN A 174 -4.72 -10.00 14.31
CA ASN A 174 -5.78 -10.54 15.18
C ASN A 174 -6.88 -9.52 15.47
N ILE A 175 -6.53 -8.25 15.70
CA ILE A 175 -7.49 -7.19 15.93
C ILE A 175 -8.26 -6.87 14.64
N SER A 176 -7.60 -6.81 13.48
CA SER A 176 -8.29 -6.63 12.19
C SER A 176 -9.35 -7.71 11.99
N LEU A 177 -9.00 -8.99 12.21
CA LEU A 177 -9.96 -10.09 12.10
C LEU A 177 -11.09 -10.01 13.14
N ALA A 178 -10.77 -9.63 14.38
CA ALA A 178 -11.76 -9.52 15.46
C ALA A 178 -12.72 -8.35 15.22
N MET A 179 -12.22 -7.21 14.76
CA MET A 179 -13.04 -6.06 14.34
C MET A 179 -13.94 -6.44 13.17
N LYS A 180 -13.41 -7.18 12.18
CA LYS A 180 -14.18 -7.58 10.99
C LYS A 180 -15.32 -8.55 11.30
N LYS A 181 -15.15 -9.39 12.33
CA LYS A 181 -16.16 -10.35 12.79
C LYS A 181 -17.21 -9.75 13.72
N ASP A 182 -16.95 -8.60 14.33
CA ASP A 182 -17.89 -7.89 15.21
C ASP A 182 -18.79 -6.95 14.39
N PRO A 183 -20.10 -7.22 14.24
CA PRO A 183 -20.96 -6.45 13.34
C PRO A 183 -21.08 -4.96 13.71
N GLU A 184 -21.02 -4.63 15.01
CA GLU A 184 -21.05 -3.24 15.47
C GLU A 184 -19.77 -2.50 15.04
N THR A 185 -18.62 -3.13 15.21
CA THR A 185 -17.30 -2.55 14.87
C THR A 185 -17.10 -2.47 13.36
N ASP A 186 -17.42 -3.54 12.61
CA ASP A 186 -17.34 -3.52 11.14
C ASP A 186 -18.24 -2.44 10.55
N LYS A 187 -19.45 -2.27 11.09
CA LYS A 187 -20.34 -1.17 10.69
C LYS A 187 -19.78 0.20 11.08
N ALA A 188 -19.15 0.33 12.25
CA ALA A 188 -18.65 1.60 12.75
C ALA A 188 -17.40 2.10 11.99
N PHE A 189 -16.48 1.20 11.66
CA PHE A 189 -15.21 1.55 11.00
C PHE A 189 -15.22 1.29 9.49
N GLY A 190 -15.99 0.31 9.01
CA GLY A 190 -16.09 0.00 7.59
C GLY A 190 -14.73 -0.16 6.92
N TRP A 191 -14.48 0.65 5.89
CA TRP A 191 -13.26 0.57 5.09
C TRP A 191 -11.98 1.02 5.82
N VAL A 192 -12.07 1.77 6.93
CA VAL A 192 -10.90 2.19 7.73
C VAL A 192 -10.59 1.27 8.91
N LEU A 193 -11.24 0.11 8.97
CA LEU A 193 -11.11 -0.83 10.09
C LEU A 193 -9.67 -1.29 10.31
N GLU A 194 -8.92 -1.59 9.25
CA GLU A 194 -7.52 -2.02 9.39
C GLU A 194 -6.60 -0.90 9.90
N MET A 195 -6.94 0.36 9.62
CA MET A 195 -6.24 1.53 10.15
C MET A 195 -6.45 1.64 11.66
N TYR A 196 -7.69 1.48 12.13
CA TYR A 196 -7.99 1.43 13.57
C TYR A 196 -7.30 0.24 14.25
N ALA A 197 -7.30 -0.94 13.62
CA ALA A 197 -6.61 -2.11 14.16
C ALA A 197 -5.09 -1.87 14.29
N TYR A 198 -4.46 -1.18 13.33
CA TYR A 198 -3.06 -0.79 13.40
C TYR A 198 -2.79 0.18 14.56
N ALA A 199 -3.62 1.23 14.69
CA ALA A 199 -3.49 2.24 15.74
C ALA A 199 -3.67 1.63 17.14
N VAL A 200 -4.68 0.78 17.33
CA VAL A 200 -4.90 0.05 18.60
C VAL A 200 -3.73 -0.87 18.91
N SER A 201 -3.23 -1.61 17.93
CA SER A 201 -2.08 -2.52 18.12
C SER A 201 -0.82 -1.76 18.51
N SER A 202 -0.59 -0.60 17.89
CA SER A 202 0.52 0.28 18.24
C SER A 202 0.41 0.75 19.69
N ALA A 203 -0.78 1.20 20.11
CA ALA A 203 -1.03 1.63 21.48
C ALA A 203 -0.91 0.49 22.52
N LEU A 204 -1.38 -0.72 22.21
CA LEU A 204 -1.29 -1.89 23.10
C LEU A 204 0.15 -2.32 23.40
N HIS A 205 1.07 -2.00 22.49
CA HIS A 205 2.47 -2.40 22.52
C HIS A 205 3.41 -1.23 22.79
N ASP A 206 2.88 -0.07 23.18
CA ASP A 206 3.64 1.15 23.47
C ASP A 206 4.54 1.60 22.29
N VAL A 207 4.07 1.37 21.06
CA VAL A 207 4.70 1.86 19.83
C VAL A 207 4.09 3.22 19.49
N GLY A 208 4.71 4.29 19.99
CA GLY A 208 4.28 5.67 19.76
C GLY A 208 4.77 6.25 18.43
N ASN A 209 4.09 7.29 17.96
CA ASN A 209 4.38 7.93 16.67
C ASN A 209 4.54 9.45 16.79
N ILE A 210 5.39 9.99 15.94
CA ILE A 210 5.44 11.42 15.62
C ILE A 210 4.41 11.67 14.54
N LEU A 211 3.37 12.45 14.87
CA LEU A 211 2.33 12.84 13.93
C LEU A 211 2.86 13.91 12.98
N TYR A 212 3.14 13.53 11.74
CA TYR A 212 3.76 14.38 10.74
C TYR A 212 2.73 14.81 9.69
N LYS A 213 2.13 16.00 9.87
CA LYS A 213 1.07 16.51 8.99
C LYS A 213 1.53 16.79 7.56
N ASP A 214 2.81 17.10 7.37
CA ASP A 214 3.38 17.36 6.05
C ASP A 214 3.90 16.08 5.36
N PHE A 215 3.49 14.89 5.83
CA PHE A 215 3.98 13.63 5.26
C PHE A 215 3.41 13.44 3.86
N MET A 216 2.12 13.70 3.72
CA MET A 216 1.40 13.59 2.46
C MET A 216 0.36 14.69 2.30
N ILE A 217 -0.17 14.82 1.09
CA ILE A 217 -1.36 15.60 0.78
C ILE A 217 -2.46 14.69 0.23
N GLN A 218 -3.71 15.13 0.32
CA GLN A 218 -4.89 14.42 -0.17
C GLN A 218 -5.71 15.32 -1.12
N PRO A 219 -5.34 15.39 -2.42
CA PRO A 219 -6.15 16.09 -3.42
C PRO A 219 -7.54 15.43 -3.52
N PRO A 220 -8.59 16.21 -3.83
CA PRO A 220 -8.55 17.63 -4.21
C PRO A 220 -8.53 18.63 -3.02
N TRP A 221 -8.50 18.14 -1.78
CA TRP A 221 -8.63 18.99 -0.58
C TRP A 221 -7.37 19.81 -0.30
N ASP A 222 -6.21 19.19 -0.44
CA ASP A 222 -4.93 19.87 -0.32
C ASP A 222 -4.50 20.44 -1.67
N LEU A 223 -4.43 21.77 -1.79
CA LEU A 223 -4.30 22.47 -3.08
C LEU A 223 -2.86 22.52 -3.63
N LYS A 224 -1.84 22.35 -2.78
CA LYS A 224 -0.42 22.53 -3.13
C LYS A 224 0.46 21.44 -2.55
N VAL A 225 1.43 20.98 -3.34
CA VAL A 225 2.41 19.96 -2.91
C VAL A 225 3.42 20.58 -1.95
N GLY A 226 4.02 21.71 -2.30
CA GLY A 226 4.95 22.45 -1.43
C GLY A 226 6.00 21.56 -0.74
N ASN A 227 6.20 21.72 0.57
CA ASN A 227 6.99 20.89 1.51
C ASN A 227 6.79 19.36 1.48
N LYS A 228 5.64 18.86 1.03
CA LYS A 228 5.20 17.48 1.33
C LYS A 228 5.86 16.44 0.41
N PHE A 229 5.85 15.19 0.86
CA PHE A 229 6.58 14.10 0.20
C PHE A 229 5.73 13.20 -0.70
N ILE A 230 4.47 13.00 -0.31
CA ILE A 230 3.56 12.05 -0.95
C ILE A 230 2.29 12.78 -1.41
N ILE A 231 1.83 12.47 -2.62
CA ILE A 231 0.46 12.74 -3.04
C ILE A 231 -0.33 11.44 -2.88
N HIS A 232 -1.34 11.42 -2.02
CA HIS A 232 -2.19 10.25 -1.83
C HIS A 232 -3.41 10.35 -2.73
N TYR A 233 -3.46 9.48 -3.75
CA TYR A 233 -4.56 9.42 -4.70
C TYR A 233 -5.74 8.60 -4.17
N THR A 234 -6.43 9.17 -3.19
CA THR A 234 -7.55 8.52 -2.51
C THR A 234 -8.92 8.96 -3.03
N TYR A 235 -9.09 10.26 -3.30
CA TYR A 235 -10.35 10.86 -3.72
C TYR A 235 -10.43 11.06 -5.24
N GLY A 236 -11.66 10.95 -5.78
CA GLY A 236 -11.95 11.38 -7.13
C GLY A 236 -11.79 12.89 -7.27
N CYS A 237 -11.16 13.32 -8.36
CA CYS A 237 -11.00 14.73 -8.71
C CYS A 237 -12.04 15.08 -9.78
N ASP A 238 -13.18 15.63 -9.34
CA ASP A 238 -14.30 16.00 -10.20
C ASP A 238 -14.43 17.52 -10.29
N TYR A 239 -14.32 18.08 -11.49
CA TYR A 239 -14.31 19.52 -11.75
C TYR A 239 -15.26 19.88 -12.88
N ASN A 240 -15.82 21.10 -12.83
CA ASN A 240 -16.45 21.69 -14.01
C ASN A 240 -15.38 22.32 -14.94
N MET A 241 -15.78 22.72 -16.14
CA MET A 241 -14.84 23.31 -17.11
C MET A 241 -14.27 24.69 -16.71
N LYS A 242 -14.76 25.27 -15.61
CA LYS A 242 -14.22 26.51 -15.00
C LYS A 242 -13.15 26.23 -13.93
N GLY A 243 -12.83 24.96 -13.66
CA GLY A 243 -11.86 24.57 -12.64
C GLY A 243 -12.41 24.55 -11.22
N GLU A 244 -13.74 24.53 -11.05
CA GLU A 244 -14.40 24.48 -9.75
C GLU A 244 -14.72 23.03 -9.37
N LEU A 245 -14.41 22.62 -8.14
CA LEU A 245 -14.63 21.26 -7.65
C LEU A 245 -16.13 20.96 -7.51
N THR A 246 -16.60 19.86 -8.11
CA THR A 246 -18.00 19.43 -8.05
C THR A 246 -18.20 18.37 -6.97
N TYR A 247 -18.24 18.79 -5.70
CA TYR A 247 -18.35 17.86 -4.56
C TYR A 247 -19.56 16.93 -4.65
N GLY A 248 -19.32 15.63 -4.50
CA GLY A 248 -20.37 14.60 -4.47
C GLY A 248 -21.07 14.35 -5.80
N LYS A 249 -20.56 14.90 -6.92
CA LYS A 249 -21.11 14.71 -8.27
C LYS A 249 -19.99 14.47 -9.26
N ILE A 250 -20.28 13.67 -10.29
CA ILE A 250 -19.36 13.50 -11.41
C ILE A 250 -19.24 14.85 -12.12
N GLY A 251 -18.01 15.35 -12.21
CA GLY A 251 -17.68 16.59 -12.89
C GLY A 251 -17.68 16.44 -14.40
N GLU A 252 -17.67 17.57 -15.12
CA GLU A 252 -17.47 17.58 -16.57
C GLU A 252 -16.07 17.07 -16.93
N TRP A 253 -15.09 17.38 -16.09
CA TRP A 253 -13.77 16.78 -16.09
C TRP A 253 -13.59 15.91 -14.84
N ARG A 254 -13.11 14.68 -15.01
CA ARG A 254 -12.97 13.70 -13.93
C ARG A 254 -11.64 12.96 -14.01
N PHE A 255 -11.00 12.84 -12.85
CA PHE A 255 -9.86 11.94 -12.64
C PHE A 255 -10.07 11.13 -11.36
N ASP A 256 -10.64 9.93 -11.49
CA ASP A 256 -10.86 8.98 -10.41
C ASP A 256 -10.45 7.57 -10.85
N LYS A 257 -9.58 6.91 -10.08
CA LYS A 257 -9.08 5.56 -10.37
C LYS A 257 -10.21 4.53 -10.46
N ARG A 258 -11.31 4.77 -9.75
CA ARG A 258 -12.52 3.91 -9.76
C ARG A 258 -13.23 3.93 -11.11
N SER A 259 -12.92 4.90 -11.97
CA SER A 259 -13.38 4.88 -13.37
C SER A 259 -12.62 3.86 -14.24
N PHE A 260 -11.55 3.26 -13.72
CA PHE A 260 -10.63 2.37 -14.44
C PHE A 260 -10.50 0.98 -13.78
N ASP A 261 -11.50 0.56 -12.98
CA ASP A 261 -11.48 -0.74 -12.30
C ASP A 261 -11.54 -1.92 -13.29
N SER A 262 -12.25 -1.77 -14.41
CA SER A 262 -12.44 -2.80 -15.44
C SER A 262 -11.83 -2.46 -16.79
N ILE A 263 -11.37 -1.22 -16.96
CA ILE A 263 -10.82 -0.70 -18.22
C ILE A 263 -9.49 0.00 -17.94
N LEU A 264 -8.51 -0.21 -18.82
CA LEU A 264 -7.25 0.52 -18.71
C LEU A 264 -7.48 2.03 -18.94
N PRO A 265 -6.78 2.91 -18.21
CA PRO A 265 -6.80 4.33 -18.50
C PRO A 265 -6.39 4.60 -19.96
N PRO A 266 -7.07 5.51 -20.67
CA PRO A 266 -6.69 5.89 -22.02
C PRO A 266 -5.30 6.53 -22.02
N ARG A 267 -4.51 6.31 -23.08
CA ARG A 267 -3.14 6.85 -23.19
C ARG A 267 -3.08 8.38 -23.14
N ASN A 268 -4.14 9.05 -23.59
CA ASN A 268 -4.24 10.50 -23.67
C ASN A 268 -5.35 10.98 -22.73
N LEU A 269 -5.04 11.10 -21.45
CA LEU A 269 -5.99 11.67 -20.48
C LEU A 269 -6.18 13.16 -20.78
N PRO A 270 -7.43 13.69 -20.69
CA PRO A 270 -7.69 15.10 -20.89
C PRO A 270 -6.99 15.92 -19.82
N LEU A 271 -6.32 17.00 -20.24
CA LEU A 271 -5.74 17.96 -19.30
C LEU A 271 -6.82 18.55 -18.38
N PRO A 272 -6.50 18.82 -17.11
CA PRO A 272 -7.44 19.47 -16.21
C PRO A 272 -7.78 20.88 -16.69
N PRO A 273 -9.02 21.36 -16.48
CA PRO A 273 -9.41 22.73 -16.84
C PRO A 273 -8.57 23.78 -16.10
N PRO A 274 -8.44 25.00 -16.66
CA PRO A 274 -7.81 26.11 -15.95
C PRO A 274 -8.46 26.35 -14.58
N GLY A 275 -7.65 26.63 -13.56
CA GLY A 275 -8.12 26.83 -12.18
C GLY A 275 -8.06 25.59 -11.29
N VAL A 276 -7.83 24.40 -11.86
CA VAL A 276 -7.57 23.18 -11.08
C VAL A 276 -6.27 23.33 -10.26
N PRO A 277 -6.25 22.93 -8.97
CA PRO A 277 -5.08 23.10 -8.10
C PRO A 277 -3.82 22.37 -8.57
N GLU A 278 -2.66 22.94 -8.24
CA GLU A 278 -1.32 22.37 -8.51
C GLU A 278 -1.22 20.90 -8.09
N SER A 279 -1.77 20.54 -6.93
CA SER A 279 -1.72 19.17 -6.43
C SER A 279 -2.45 18.16 -7.31
N VAL A 280 -3.56 18.55 -7.93
CA VAL A 280 -4.34 17.72 -8.87
C VAL A 280 -3.62 17.67 -10.21
N VAL A 281 -3.04 18.78 -10.66
CA VAL A 281 -2.20 18.79 -11.87
C VAL A 281 -1.00 17.84 -11.72
N CYS A 282 -0.25 17.95 -10.63
CA CYS A 282 0.90 17.07 -10.34
C CYS A 282 0.54 15.58 -10.25
N LEU A 283 -0.67 15.27 -9.78
CA LEU A 283 -1.19 13.90 -9.74
C LEU A 283 -1.38 13.33 -11.17
N ILE A 284 -1.79 14.15 -12.13
CA ILE A 284 -2.11 13.70 -13.51
C ILE A 284 -0.89 13.74 -14.42
N LEU A 285 0.06 14.66 -14.22
CA LEU A 285 1.22 14.86 -15.09
C LEU A 285 2.00 13.57 -15.45
N PRO A 286 2.22 12.60 -14.53
CA PRO A 286 2.86 11.33 -14.89
C PRO A 286 2.07 10.46 -15.90
N SER A 287 0.79 10.78 -16.11
CA SER A 287 -0.16 10.05 -16.95
C SER A 287 -0.45 10.78 -18.28
N VAL A 288 0.18 11.93 -18.51
CA VAL A 288 0.10 12.70 -19.76
C VAL A 288 1.40 12.47 -20.56
N PRO A 289 1.36 12.25 -21.88
CA PRO A 289 2.57 12.14 -22.69
C PRO A 289 3.48 13.36 -22.52
N TYR A 290 4.79 13.13 -22.38
CA TYR A 290 5.81 14.17 -22.20
C TYR A 290 5.74 15.29 -23.26
N ASP A 291 5.33 14.94 -24.49
CA ASP A 291 5.31 15.83 -25.65
C ASP A 291 4.17 16.87 -25.63
N VAL A 292 3.30 16.85 -24.61
CA VAL A 292 2.14 17.76 -24.48
C VAL A 292 2.36 18.83 -23.40
N VAL A 293 3.41 18.70 -22.59
CA VAL A 293 3.70 19.56 -21.42
C VAL A 293 4.83 20.57 -21.71
N SER A 294 5.46 20.52 -22.89
CA SER A 294 6.51 21.44 -23.34
C SER A 294 5.99 22.64 -24.13
#